data_AF-A0A2Y9AYP5-F1
#
_entry.id   AF-A0A2Y9AYP5-F1
#
_cell.length_a   1.000
_cell.length_b   1.000
_cell.length_c   1.000
_cell.angle_alpha   90.00
_cell.angle_beta   90.00
_cell.angle_gamma   90.00
#
_symmetry.space_group_name_H-M   'P 1'
#
loop_
_entity.id
_entity.type
_entity.pdbx_description
1 polymer ?
#
loop_
_entity_poly.entity_id
_entity_poly.type
_entity_poly.pdbx_seq_one_letter_code
_entity_poly.pdbx_strand_id
1 'polypeptide(L)'
;MQDDMIHEGEPGFEDFIEEEMAALGNRAQQRGICLDCLTDRFIVEMVANLARSGLSSSDILSMVVDGLALAEEEEPTERVGRMHRMH
;
A
#
# COMPACT_ATOMS: atom_id res chain seq x y z
N MET A 1 -23.99 -12.50 -4.49
CA MET A 1 -23.12 -12.44 -3.29
C MET A 1 -22.47 -11.07 -3.39
N GLN A 2 -22.86 -10.14 -2.51
CA GLN A 2 -22.39 -8.76 -2.51
C GLN A 2 -21.07 -8.73 -1.72
N ASP A 3 -19.96 -8.49 -2.42
CA ASP A 3 -18.64 -8.21 -1.83
C ASP A 3 -18.57 -6.73 -1.39
N ASP A 4 -19.54 -6.30 -0.57
CA ASP A 4 -19.66 -4.90 -0.11
C ASP A 4 -18.94 -4.65 1.25
N MET A 5 -18.07 -5.55 1.69
CA MET A 5 -17.28 -5.36 2.92
C MET A 5 -15.83 -5.08 2.54
N ILE A 6 -15.47 -3.80 2.53
CA ILE A 6 -14.08 -3.39 2.50
C ILE A 6 -13.43 -3.92 3.79
N HIS A 7 -12.51 -4.89 3.66
CA HIS A 7 -11.86 -5.60 4.78
C HIS A 7 -10.71 -4.80 5.43
N GLU A 8 -10.73 -3.46 5.34
CA GLU A 8 -9.72 -2.52 5.87
C GLU A 8 -9.53 -2.59 7.41
N GLY A 9 -10.28 -3.43 8.11
CA GLY A 9 -10.17 -3.64 9.55
C GLY A 9 -9.96 -5.09 9.98
N GLU A 10 -9.68 -6.01 9.04
CA GLU A 10 -9.41 -7.40 9.42
C GLU A 10 -8.04 -7.54 10.11
N PRO A 11 -7.98 -8.18 11.29
CA PRO A 11 -6.70 -8.43 11.96
C PRO A 11 -5.74 -9.19 11.04
N GLY A 12 -4.60 -8.59 10.72
CA GLY A 12 -3.55 -9.18 9.88
C GLY A 12 -3.66 -8.89 8.38
N PHE A 13 -4.67 -8.12 7.92
CA PHE A 13 -4.74 -7.70 6.52
C PHE A 13 -3.55 -6.81 6.13
N GLU A 14 -3.26 -5.79 6.94
CA GLU A 14 -2.11 -4.90 6.71
C GLU A 14 -0.78 -5.66 6.77
N ASP A 15 -0.59 -6.52 7.79
CA ASP A 15 0.60 -7.36 7.92
C ASP A 15 0.81 -8.24 6.67
N PHE A 16 -0.27 -8.82 6.13
CA PHE A 16 -0.23 -9.60 4.90
C PHE A 16 0.18 -8.75 3.68
N ILE A 17 -0.37 -7.55 3.53
CA ILE A 17 -0.01 -6.63 2.45
C ILE A 17 1.48 -6.24 2.55
N GLU A 18 1.96 -5.91 3.75
CA GLU A 18 3.37 -5.59 3.98
C GLU A 18 4.30 -6.76 3.61
N GLU A 19 3.97 -7.99 4.04
CA GLU A 19 4.75 -9.19 3.73
C GLU A 19 4.82 -9.45 2.21
N GLU A 20 3.70 -9.35 1.52
CA GLU A 20 3.64 -9.58 0.07
C GLU A 20 4.40 -8.51 -0.72
N MET A 21 4.30 -7.25 -0.31
CA MET A 21 5.05 -6.14 -0.93
C MET A 21 6.56 -6.30 -0.74
N ALA A 22 7.00 -6.67 0.46
CA ALA A 22 8.41 -6.97 0.74
C ALA A 22 8.91 -8.17 -0.10
N ALA A 23 8.12 -9.24 -0.17
CA ALA A 23 8.45 -10.42 -0.96
C ALA A 23 8.54 -10.10 -2.47
N LEU A 24 7.65 -9.25 -2.98
CA LEU A 24 7.67 -8.80 -4.37
C LEU A 24 8.93 -8.00 -4.69
N GLY A 25 9.30 -7.04 -3.83
CA GLY A 25 10.52 -6.24 -3.98
C GLY A 25 11.79 -7.10 -4.01
N ASN A 26 11.88 -8.07 -3.10
CA ASN A 26 13.00 -9.03 -3.06
C ASN A 26 13.12 -9.85 -4.37
N ARG A 27 12.00 -10.37 -4.87
CA ARG A 27 11.98 -11.12 -6.14
C ARG A 27 12.36 -10.26 -7.34
N ALA A 28 11.96 -8.99 -7.36
CA ALA A 28 12.34 -8.06 -8.41
C ALA A 28 13.84 -7.77 -8.41
N GLN A 29 14.41 -7.52 -7.22
CA GLN A 29 15.85 -7.29 -7.05
C GLN A 29 16.69 -8.50 -7.50
N GLN A 30 16.27 -9.73 -7.16
CA GLN A 30 16.93 -10.97 -7.60
C GLN A 30 16.98 -11.11 -9.14
N ARG A 31 16.05 -10.47 -9.85
CA ARG A 31 15.97 -10.46 -11.31
C ARG A 31 16.63 -9.23 -11.95
N GLY A 32 17.23 -8.36 -11.15
CA GLY A 32 17.80 -7.09 -11.63
C GLY A 32 16.75 -6.09 -12.13
N ILE A 33 15.49 -6.23 -11.69
CA ILE A 33 14.42 -5.30 -12.03
C ILE A 33 14.50 -4.13 -11.06
N CYS A 34 14.55 -2.90 -11.59
CA CYS A 34 14.56 -1.70 -10.78
C CYS A 34 13.20 -1.52 -10.08
N LEU A 35 13.19 -1.11 -8.81
CA LEU A 35 11.93 -0.94 -8.05
C LEU A 35 11.02 0.08 -8.72
N ASP A 36 11.58 1.20 -9.20
CA ASP A 36 10.82 2.23 -9.93
C ASP A 36 10.13 1.66 -11.20
N CYS A 37 10.83 0.79 -11.92
CA CYS A 37 10.33 0.11 -13.12
C CYS A 37 9.20 -0.87 -12.77
N LEU A 38 9.31 -1.51 -11.60
CA LEU A 38 8.34 -2.45 -11.09
C LEU A 38 7.07 -1.72 -10.64
N THR A 39 7.21 -0.64 -9.87
CA THR A 39 6.08 0.13 -9.34
C THR A 39 5.23 0.74 -10.45
N ASP A 40 5.87 1.33 -11.47
CA ASP A 40 5.16 1.91 -12.62
C ASP A 40 4.32 0.86 -13.34
N ARG A 41 4.90 -0.31 -13.64
CA ARG A 41 4.18 -1.37 -14.35
C ARG A 41 3.13 -2.02 -13.46
N PHE A 42 3.41 -2.18 -12.18
CA PHE A 42 2.52 -2.80 -11.21
C PHE A 42 1.24 -1.98 -11.02
N ILE A 43 1.36 -0.65 -10.83
CA ILE A 43 0.20 0.25 -10.71
C ILE A 43 -0.69 0.15 -11.95
N VAL A 44 -0.09 0.20 -13.14
CA VAL A 44 -0.83 0.09 -14.40
C VAL A 44 -1.58 -1.25 -14.51
N GLU A 45 -0.93 -2.36 -14.18
CA GLU A 45 -1.58 -3.68 -14.23
C GLU A 45 -2.66 -3.84 -13.16
N MET A 46 -2.47 -3.28 -11.98
CA MET A 46 -3.47 -3.24 -10.92
C MET A 46 -4.72 -2.49 -11.38
N VAL A 47 -4.56 -1.26 -11.89
CA VAL A 47 -5.67 -0.47 -12.46
C VAL A 47 -6.36 -1.21 -13.60
N ALA A 48 -5.58 -1.81 -14.51
CA ALA A 48 -6.13 -2.57 -15.63
C ALA A 48 -6.92 -3.80 -15.17
N ASN A 49 -6.46 -4.50 -14.13
CA ASN A 49 -7.19 -5.63 -13.54
C ASN A 49 -8.49 -5.17 -12.89
N LEU A 50 -8.49 -4.09 -12.10
CA LEU A 50 -9.71 -3.54 -11.49
C LEU A 50 -10.74 -3.16 -12.57
N ALA A 51 -10.30 -2.49 -13.64
CA ALA A 51 -11.16 -2.16 -14.76
C ALA A 51 -11.72 -3.41 -15.47
N ARG A 52 -10.89 -4.45 -15.67
CA ARG A 52 -11.33 -5.74 -16.24
C ARG A 52 -12.33 -6.47 -15.35
N SER A 53 -12.22 -6.32 -14.03
CA SER A 53 -13.16 -6.87 -13.05
C SER A 53 -14.48 -6.09 -12.97
N GLY A 54 -14.62 -5.00 -13.72
CA GLY A 54 -15.87 -4.24 -13.86
C GLY A 54 -16.02 -3.09 -12.87
N LEU A 55 -14.96 -2.71 -12.13
CA LEU A 55 -14.98 -1.51 -11.31
C LEU A 55 -15.04 -0.27 -12.19
N SER A 56 -15.79 0.74 -11.73
CA SER A 56 -15.89 2.00 -12.46
C SER A 56 -14.59 2.80 -12.34
N SER A 57 -14.31 3.63 -13.34
CA SER A 57 -13.14 4.51 -13.29
C SER A 57 -13.20 5.49 -12.11
N SER A 58 -14.40 5.89 -11.67
CA SER A 58 -14.57 6.73 -10.49
C SER A 58 -14.16 6.01 -9.20
N ASP A 59 -14.52 4.74 -9.05
CA ASP A 59 -14.18 3.97 -7.83
C ASP A 59 -12.68 3.73 -7.76
N ILE A 60 -12.06 3.38 -8.89
CA ILE A 60 -10.60 3.19 -8.98
C ILE A 60 -9.86 4.50 -8.65
N LEU A 61 -10.33 5.64 -9.16
CA LEU A 61 -9.72 6.94 -8.86
C LEU A 61 -9.90 7.32 -7.38
N SER A 62 -11.04 6.99 -6.77
CA SER A 62 -11.26 7.20 -5.33
C SER A 62 -10.22 6.42 -4.51
N MET A 63 -10.05 5.12 -4.79
CA MET A 63 -9.06 4.28 -4.09
C MET A 63 -7.63 4.83 -4.21
N VAL A 64 -7.25 5.34 -5.39
CA VAL A 64 -5.91 5.94 -5.58
C VAL A 64 -5.77 7.22 -4.76
N VAL A 65 -6.80 8.06 -4.69
CA VAL A 65 -6.81 9.28 -3.87
C VAL A 65 -6.71 8.93 -2.38
N ASP A 66 -7.45 7.92 -1.93
CA ASP A 66 -7.40 7.44 -0.54
C ASP A 66 -5.99 6.95 -0.18
N GLY A 67 -5.35 6.18 -1.07
CA GLY A 67 -3.97 5.75 -0.89
C GLY A 67 -2.95 6.89 -0.85
N LEU A 68 -3.16 7.97 -1.62
CA LEU A 68 -2.33 9.18 -1.54
C LEU A 68 -2.53 9.90 -0.20
N ALA A 69 -3.77 10.01 0.27
CA ALA A 69 -4.06 10.62 1.57
C ALA A 69 -3.41 9.84 2.72
N LEU A 70 -3.46 8.50 2.69
CA LEU A 70 -2.78 7.64 3.68
C LEU A 70 -1.26 7.81 3.65
N ALA A 71 -0.66 8.04 2.48
CA ALA A 71 0.77 8.30 2.37
C ALA A 71 1.17 9.70 2.87
N GLU A 72 0.25 10.66 2.85
CA GLU A 72 0.45 12.03 3.35
C GLU A 72 0.17 12.15 4.86
N GLU A 73 -0.63 11.25 5.43
CA GLU A 73 -0.80 11.11 6.87
C GLU A 73 0.52 10.61 7.50
N GLU A 74 1.38 11.55 7.90
CA GLU A 74 2.58 11.27 8.69
C GLU A 74 2.24 10.38 9.88
N GLU A 75 2.96 9.26 10.06
CA GLU A 75 2.91 8.48 11.29
C GLU A 75 2.99 9.42 12.50
N PRO A 76 2.09 9.30 13.50
CA PRO A 76 2.15 10.19 14.64
C PRO A 76 3.50 10.02 15.34
N THR A 77 4.36 11.04 15.20
CA THR A 77 5.61 11.16 15.94
C THR A 77 5.33 11.37 17.43
N GLU A 78 4.95 10.30 18.14
CA GLU A 78 4.93 10.28 19.60
C GLU A 78 5.81 9.15 20.15
N ARG A 79 7.10 9.48 20.32
CA ARG A 79 7.79 9.51 21.63
C ARG A 79 9.28 9.81 21.49
N VAL A 80 9.62 11.03 21.09
CA VAL A 80 10.88 11.67 21.50
C VAL A 80 10.53 12.76 22.50
N GLY A 81 10.67 12.46 23.80
CA GLY A 81 10.16 13.37 24.82
C GLY A 81 10.49 13.07 26.28
N ARG A 82 11.67 12.52 26.60
CA ARG A 82 12.31 12.86 27.89
C ARG A 82 13.83 12.72 27.82
N MET A 83 14.50 13.79 27.42
CA MET A 83 15.91 14.00 27.71
C MET A 83 16.10 14.39 29.19
N HIS A 84 17.21 13.89 29.74
CA HIS A 84 18.08 14.50 30.77
C HIS A 84 17.68 14.45 32.26
N ARG A 85 18.46 13.71 33.05
CA ARG A 85 19.57 14.33 33.81
C ARG A 85 20.65 13.33 34.24
N MET A 86 21.86 13.87 34.30
CA MET A 86 23.16 13.25 34.58
C MET A 86 23.35 12.80 36.05
N HIS A 87 24.40 11.99 36.21
CA HIS A 87 25.10 11.50 37.41
C HIS A 87 24.66 10.14 37.96
#